data_AF-A0A2G4IAD6-F1
#
_entry.id   AF-A0A2G4IAD6-F1
#
_cell.length_a   1.000
_cell.length_b   1.000
_cell.length_c   1.000
_cell.angle_alpha   90.00
_cell.angle_beta   90.00
_cell.angle_gamma   90.00
#
_symmetry.space_group_name_H-M   'P 1'
#
loop_
_entity.id
_entity.type
_entity.pdbx_description
1 polymer ?
#
loop_
_entity_poly.entity_id
_entity_poly.type
_entity_poly.pdbx_seq_one_letter_code
_entity_poly.pdbx_strand_id
1 'polypeptide(L)'
;MKHPKQLGFAMVLTLSLGLATTAVGCRQKASGGAASTELDKAERVLATAPATPAPSPGGPPTEPAPAQQMKQAVEAYKGGKLEDAVTRLQALRATTSMTPQQRMALNDAMAAVMADIYALAAKGDARAIQAVKQYEKLQTQKR
;
A
#
# COMPACT_ATOMS: atom_id res chain seq x y z
N MET A 1 -11.67 62.52 39.27
CA MET A 1 -11.91 61.33 38.41
C MET A 1 -11.40 60.10 39.15
N LYS A 2 -12.19 59.04 39.15
CA LYS A 2 -12.25 58.00 40.18
C LYS A 2 -11.74 56.69 39.56
N HIS A 3 -10.55 56.23 39.93
CA HIS A 3 -10.04 54.92 39.53
C HIS A 3 -10.32 53.89 40.64
N PRO A 4 -11.03 52.78 40.36
CA PRO A 4 -11.15 51.70 41.30
C PRO A 4 -9.93 50.76 41.26
N LYS A 5 -9.30 50.63 42.43
CA LYS A 5 -8.94 49.40 43.17
C LYS A 5 -8.36 48.20 42.38
N GLN A 6 -7.05 47.98 42.61
CA GLN A 6 -6.46 46.78 43.26
C GLN A 6 -7.41 45.60 43.52
N LEU A 7 -7.05 44.39 43.06
CA LEU A 7 -7.03 43.18 43.91
C LEU A 7 -6.42 41.96 43.18
N GLY A 8 -5.40 41.36 43.79
CA GLY A 8 -5.30 39.89 43.84
C GLY A 8 -4.54 39.16 42.73
N PHE A 9 -3.31 39.57 42.43
CA PHE A 9 -2.37 38.79 41.61
C PHE A 9 -1.74 37.64 42.42
N ALA A 10 -2.53 36.76 43.03
CA ALA A 10 -2.02 35.57 43.72
C ALA A 10 -3.16 34.62 44.13
N MET A 11 -3.70 33.81 43.21
CA MET A 11 -4.29 32.53 43.61
C MET A 11 -4.58 31.63 42.39
N VAL A 12 -4.12 30.38 42.49
CA VAL A 12 -4.58 29.19 41.73
C VAL A 12 -4.14 29.17 40.25
N LEU A 13 -2.99 28.60 39.87
CA LEU A 13 -2.54 27.23 40.10
C LEU A 13 -3.65 26.18 39.98
N THR A 14 -4.36 26.09 38.85
CA THR A 14 -4.95 24.84 38.30
C THR A 14 -5.76 25.14 37.04
N LEU A 15 -5.13 25.08 35.86
CA LEU A 15 -5.75 24.45 34.68
C LEU A 15 -4.74 24.26 33.53
N SER A 16 -3.61 23.63 33.85
CA SER A 16 -2.80 22.92 32.86
C SER A 16 -3.57 21.66 32.44
N LEU A 17 -4.70 21.82 31.76
CA LEU A 17 -5.44 20.68 31.22
C LEU A 17 -4.85 20.35 29.86
N GLY A 18 -3.94 19.37 29.89
CA GLY A 18 -3.15 18.94 28.76
C GLY A 18 -3.99 18.57 27.55
N LEU A 19 -3.70 19.23 26.43
CA LEU A 19 -3.84 18.60 25.12
C LEU A 19 -2.72 17.56 25.00
N ALA A 20 -2.93 16.41 25.63
CA ALA A 20 -2.19 15.19 25.31
C ALA A 20 -2.59 14.78 23.88
N THR A 21 -1.84 15.25 22.89
CA THR A 21 -1.86 14.71 21.53
C THR A 21 -1.22 13.32 21.53
N THR A 22 -1.92 12.33 22.07
CA THR A 22 -1.59 10.91 21.91
C THR A 22 -2.69 10.26 21.08
N ALA A 23 -2.71 10.61 19.79
CA ALA A 23 -3.32 9.80 18.74
C ALA A 23 -2.21 9.09 17.94
N VAL A 24 -1.32 8.39 18.64
CA VAL A 24 -0.41 7.41 18.05
C VAL A 24 -0.85 6.06 18.57
N GLY A 25 -1.80 5.45 17.89
CA GLY A 25 -2.35 4.16 18.28
C GLY A 25 -3.51 3.73 17.40
N CYS A 26 -3.23 2.83 16.47
CA CYS A 26 -4.20 1.93 15.83
C CYS A 26 -5.15 2.54 14.79
N ARG A 27 -4.59 3.09 13.69
CA ARG A 27 -5.32 3.20 12.42
C ARG A 27 -4.77 2.33 11.28
N GLN A 28 -4.07 1.23 11.61
CA GLN A 28 -3.66 0.24 10.59
C GLN A 28 -4.82 -0.64 10.06
N LYS A 29 -5.96 -0.74 10.75
CA LYS A 29 -6.94 -1.82 10.47
C LYS A 29 -7.98 -1.52 9.39
N ALA A 30 -8.19 -0.26 9.01
CA ALA A 30 -9.36 0.12 8.19
C ALA A 30 -9.07 0.27 6.68
N SER A 31 -7.86 0.00 6.21
CA SER A 31 -7.54 0.24 4.78
C SER A 31 -6.67 -0.89 4.19
N GLY A 32 -5.72 -1.43 4.95
CA GLY A 32 -4.87 -2.53 4.47
C GLY A 32 -5.49 -3.94 4.48
N GLY A 33 -6.65 -4.15 5.12
CA GLY A 33 -7.23 -5.48 5.30
C GLY A 33 -7.78 -6.10 4.01
N ALA A 34 -8.50 -5.32 3.20
CA ALA A 34 -9.09 -5.78 1.94
C ALA A 34 -8.01 -6.02 0.88
N ALA A 35 -7.08 -5.08 0.73
CA ALA A 35 -5.94 -5.21 -0.17
C ALA A 35 -5.04 -6.41 0.18
N SER A 36 -4.75 -6.62 1.47
CA SER A 36 -3.99 -7.81 1.91
C SER A 36 -4.72 -9.12 1.60
N THR A 37 -6.05 -9.13 1.71
CA THR A 37 -6.87 -10.32 1.42
C THR A 37 -6.85 -10.66 -0.06
N GLU A 38 -7.06 -9.68 -0.94
CA GLU A 38 -7.01 -9.91 -2.39
C GLU A 38 -5.59 -10.25 -2.87
N LEU A 39 -4.55 -9.68 -2.25
CA LEU A 39 -3.16 -10.06 -2.50
C LEU A 39 -2.87 -11.52 -2.13
N ASP A 40 -3.29 -11.98 -0.94
CA ASP A 40 -3.13 -13.37 -0.51
C ASP A 40 -3.87 -14.34 -1.45
N LYS A 41 -5.10 -13.97 -1.82
CA LYS A 41 -5.90 -14.72 -2.78
C LYS A 41 -5.21 -14.80 -4.16
N ALA A 42 -4.69 -13.69 -4.66
CA ALA A 42 -3.97 -13.67 -5.92
C ALA A 42 -2.68 -14.51 -5.85
N GLU A 43 -1.93 -14.45 -4.75
CA GLU A 43 -0.77 -15.31 -4.52
C GLU A 43 -1.17 -16.80 -4.60
N ARG A 44 -2.24 -17.21 -3.94
CA ARG A 44 -2.73 -18.60 -4.00
C ARG A 44 -3.14 -19.01 -5.40
N VAL A 45 -3.89 -18.17 -6.11
CA VAL A 45 -4.32 -18.46 -7.49
C VAL A 45 -3.11 -18.57 -8.42
N LEU A 46 -2.11 -17.70 -8.25
CA LEU A 46 -0.89 -17.74 -9.05
C LEU A 46 0.00 -18.94 -8.71
N ALA A 47 0.01 -19.40 -7.46
CA ALA A 47 0.73 -20.59 -7.01
C ALA A 47 0.07 -21.91 -7.41
N THR A 48 -1.26 -21.93 -7.61
CA THR A 48 -2.02 -23.16 -7.91
C THR A 48 -2.16 -23.43 -9.40
N ALA A 49 -1.88 -22.45 -10.27
CA ALA A 49 -1.97 -22.66 -11.71
C ALA A 49 -0.87 -23.61 -12.20
N PRO A 50 -1.18 -24.52 -13.14
CA PRO A 50 -0.19 -25.43 -13.70
C PRO A 50 0.92 -24.58 -14.34
N ALA A 51 2.15 -24.83 -13.92
CA ALA A 51 3.33 -24.28 -14.56
C ALA A 51 3.26 -24.60 -16.05
N THR A 52 3.27 -23.57 -16.89
CA THR A 52 3.59 -23.75 -18.31
C THR A 52 4.94 -24.48 -18.41
N PRO A 53 5.18 -25.28 -19.47
CA PRO A 53 6.31 -26.20 -19.53
C PRO A 53 7.62 -25.48 -19.21
N ALA A 54 8.44 -26.11 -18.35
CA ALA A 54 9.70 -25.58 -17.90
C ALA A 54 10.56 -25.08 -19.08
N PRO A 55 11.22 -23.91 -18.98
CA PRO A 55 12.15 -23.46 -20.00
C PRO A 55 13.30 -24.46 -20.13
N SER A 56 13.65 -24.79 -21.38
CA SER A 56 14.81 -25.63 -21.69
C SER A 56 16.07 -25.04 -21.02
N PRO A 57 16.96 -25.87 -20.46
CA PRO A 57 18.17 -25.40 -19.81
C PRO A 57 19.11 -24.80 -20.86
N GLY A 58 19.21 -23.47 -20.92
CA GLY A 58 20.07 -22.76 -21.87
C GLY A 58 19.65 -21.34 -22.27
N GLY A 59 18.48 -20.85 -21.83
CA GLY A 59 18.01 -19.49 -22.14
C GLY A 59 18.57 -18.39 -21.20
N PRO A 60 18.62 -17.11 -21.66
CA PRO A 60 19.03 -15.93 -20.86
C PRO A 60 18.23 -15.81 -19.55
N PRO A 61 18.71 -15.02 -18.56
CA PRO A 61 18.26 -15.07 -17.17
C PRO A 61 16.73 -15.13 -17.05
N THR A 62 16.28 -16.24 -16.48
CA THR A 62 14.87 -16.53 -16.25
C THR A 62 14.29 -15.44 -15.34
N GLU A 63 13.42 -14.59 -15.88
CA GLU A 63 12.60 -13.71 -15.04
C GLU A 63 11.91 -14.55 -13.96
N PRO A 64 11.84 -14.05 -12.71
CA PRO A 64 11.19 -14.80 -11.64
C PRO A 64 9.76 -15.14 -12.05
N ALA A 65 9.37 -16.39 -11.82
CA ALA A 65 8.04 -16.88 -12.19
C ALA A 65 6.94 -15.96 -11.61
N PRO A 66 5.79 -15.80 -12.30
CA PRO A 66 4.71 -14.90 -11.85
C PRO A 66 4.29 -15.10 -10.38
N ALA A 67 4.27 -16.35 -9.90
CA ALA A 67 3.98 -16.64 -8.49
C ALA A 67 5.02 -16.03 -7.53
N GLN A 68 6.31 -16.08 -7.88
CA GLN A 68 7.39 -15.52 -7.07
C GLN A 68 7.38 -13.99 -7.10
N GLN A 69 7.07 -13.37 -8.25
CA GLN A 69 6.87 -11.93 -8.34
C GLN A 69 5.67 -11.48 -7.50
N MET A 70 4.58 -12.25 -7.49
CA MET A 70 3.39 -11.95 -6.69
C MET A 70 3.72 -11.96 -5.20
N LYS A 71 4.39 -13.01 -4.72
CA LYS A 71 4.83 -13.10 -3.32
C LYS A 71 5.70 -11.91 -2.90
N GLN A 72 6.63 -11.49 -3.75
CA GLN A 72 7.46 -10.32 -3.49
C GLN A 72 6.64 -9.01 -3.45
N ALA A 73 5.58 -8.90 -4.24
CA ALA A 73 4.65 -7.77 -4.18
C ALA A 73 3.85 -7.77 -2.87
N VAL A 74 3.39 -8.94 -2.40
CA VAL A 74 2.71 -9.09 -1.11
C VAL A 74 3.62 -8.68 0.05
N GLU A 75 4.87 -9.15 0.05
CA GLU A 75 5.87 -8.80 1.06
C GLU A 75 6.19 -7.29 1.06
N ALA A 76 6.37 -6.70 -0.13
CA ALA A 76 6.61 -5.26 -0.27
C ALA A 76 5.43 -4.45 0.29
N TYR A 77 4.20 -4.84 -0.04
CA TYR A 77 3.00 -4.16 0.44
C TYR A 77 2.85 -4.27 1.97
N LYS A 78 3.00 -5.48 2.52
CA LYS A 78 2.96 -5.73 3.98
C LYS A 78 4.09 -4.98 4.72
N GLY A 79 5.25 -4.82 4.09
CA GLY A 79 6.37 -4.04 4.60
C GLY A 79 6.21 -2.52 4.47
N GLY A 80 5.11 -2.02 3.91
CA GLY A 80 4.87 -0.60 3.69
C GLY A 80 5.68 0.02 2.54
N LYS A 81 6.29 -0.81 1.68
CA LYS A 81 7.01 -0.41 0.47
C LYS A 81 6.03 -0.31 -0.69
N LEU A 82 5.15 0.69 -0.63
CA LEU A 82 4.01 0.82 -1.54
C LEU A 82 4.44 1.02 -3.02
N GLU A 83 5.51 1.77 -3.26
CA GLU A 83 6.12 1.97 -4.59
C GLU A 83 6.62 0.64 -5.19
N ASP A 84 7.36 -0.14 -4.41
CA ASP A 84 7.86 -1.46 -4.83
C ASP A 84 6.71 -2.43 -5.13
N ALA A 85 5.66 -2.42 -4.28
CA ALA A 85 4.50 -3.27 -4.45
C ALA A 85 3.78 -2.97 -5.78
N VAL A 86 3.49 -1.70 -6.05
CA VAL A 86 2.80 -1.28 -7.29
C VAL A 86 3.66 -1.56 -8.52
N THR A 87 4.96 -1.30 -8.45
CA THR A 87 5.91 -1.58 -9.54
C THR A 87 5.90 -3.07 -9.91
N ARG A 88 5.96 -3.95 -8.91
CA ARG A 88 5.95 -5.40 -9.12
C ARG A 88 4.62 -5.90 -9.67
N LEU A 89 3.49 -5.41 -9.13
CA LEU A 89 2.17 -5.76 -9.66
C LEU A 89 1.99 -5.27 -11.10
N GLN A 90 2.55 -4.10 -11.46
CA GLN A 90 2.47 -3.57 -12.82
C GLN A 90 3.40 -4.30 -13.80
N ALA A 91 4.53 -4.81 -13.32
CA ALA A 91 5.40 -5.70 -14.09
C ALA A 91 4.69 -7.03 -14.37
N LEU A 92 4.07 -7.63 -13.33
CA LEU A 92 3.22 -8.82 -13.45
C LEU A 92 2.10 -8.62 -14.47
N ARG A 93 1.41 -7.48 -14.47
CA ARG A 93 0.34 -7.21 -15.44
C ARG A 93 0.83 -7.18 -16.89
N ALA A 94 2.12 -6.93 -17.12
CA ALA A 94 2.72 -6.98 -18.45
C ALA A 94 3.09 -8.40 -18.89
N THR A 95 3.04 -9.39 -18.01
CA THR A 95 3.36 -10.78 -18.35
C THR A 95 2.21 -11.43 -19.14
N THR A 96 2.52 -11.98 -20.31
CA THR A 96 1.54 -12.58 -21.23
C THR A 96 1.23 -14.05 -20.93
N SER A 97 2.09 -14.74 -20.18
CA SER A 97 2.03 -16.19 -19.91
C SER A 97 1.05 -16.62 -18.81
N MET A 98 0.26 -15.70 -18.25
CA MET A 98 -0.74 -16.02 -17.22
C MET A 98 -2.04 -16.59 -17.79
N THR A 99 -2.70 -17.47 -17.04
CA THR A 99 -4.06 -17.92 -17.35
C THR A 99 -5.07 -16.78 -17.18
N PRO A 100 -6.26 -16.86 -17.81
CA PRO A 100 -7.32 -15.88 -17.59
C PRO A 100 -7.68 -15.70 -16.11
N GLN A 101 -7.73 -16.79 -15.34
CA GLN A 101 -8.04 -16.75 -13.92
C GLN A 101 -6.94 -16.05 -13.10
N GLN A 102 -5.66 -16.31 -13.41
CA GLN A 102 -4.54 -15.61 -12.79
C GLN A 102 -4.56 -14.11 -13.11
N ARG A 103 -4.88 -13.74 -14.35
CA ARG A 103 -5.02 -12.33 -14.75
C ARG A 103 -6.16 -11.63 -14.01
N MET A 104 -7.30 -12.29 -13.84
CA MET A 104 -8.40 -11.73 -13.04
C MET A 104 -7.96 -11.51 -11.59
N ALA A 105 -7.38 -12.52 -10.95
CA ALA A 105 -6.92 -12.40 -9.57
C ALA A 105 -5.85 -11.30 -9.39
N LEU A 106 -4.92 -11.16 -10.35
CA LEU A 106 -3.94 -10.07 -10.36
C LEU A 106 -4.60 -8.70 -10.51
N ASN A 107 -5.59 -8.56 -11.39
CA ASN A 107 -6.30 -7.30 -11.57
C ASN A 107 -7.12 -6.93 -10.34
N ASP A 108 -7.78 -7.89 -9.69
CA ASP A 108 -8.50 -7.69 -8.43
C ASP A 108 -7.57 -7.23 -7.32
N ALA A 109 -6.41 -7.89 -7.17
CA ALA A 109 -5.39 -7.51 -6.20
C ALA A 109 -4.83 -6.11 -6.48
N MET A 110 -4.55 -5.78 -7.75
CA MET A 110 -4.09 -4.44 -8.14
C MET A 110 -5.14 -3.38 -7.81
N ALA A 111 -6.42 -3.62 -8.13
CA ALA A 111 -7.50 -2.69 -7.82
C ALA A 111 -7.62 -2.44 -6.32
N ALA A 112 -7.56 -3.50 -5.51
CA ALA A 112 -7.63 -3.40 -4.05
C ALA A 112 -6.42 -2.63 -3.46
N VAL A 113 -5.20 -2.93 -3.92
CA VAL A 113 -3.98 -2.22 -3.50
C VAL A 113 -4.05 -0.74 -3.87
N MET A 114 -4.46 -0.42 -5.10
CA MET A 114 -4.56 0.98 -5.52
C MET A 114 -5.65 1.72 -4.75
N ALA A 115 -6.80 1.10 -4.48
CA ALA A 115 -7.85 1.70 -3.65
C ALA A 115 -7.34 2.03 -2.24
N ASP A 116 -6.58 1.11 -1.63
CA ASP A 116 -5.96 1.37 -0.33
C ASP A 116 -4.90 2.47 -0.39
N ILE A 117 -4.01 2.45 -1.39
CA ILE A 117 -2.99 3.49 -1.59
C ILE A 117 -3.64 4.87 -1.77
N TYR A 118 -4.72 4.98 -2.56
CA TYR A 118 -5.46 6.25 -2.67
C TYR A 118 -6.09 6.67 -1.34
N ALA A 119 -6.65 5.73 -0.58
CA ALA A 119 -7.22 6.03 0.74
C ALA A 119 -6.16 6.49 1.76
N LEU A 120 -4.93 5.95 1.68
CA LEU A 120 -3.78 6.38 2.48
C LEU A 120 -3.26 7.75 2.03
N ALA A 121 -3.16 7.97 0.72
CA ALA A 121 -2.72 9.25 0.14
C ALA A 121 -3.71 10.38 0.49
N ALA A 122 -5.02 10.12 0.46
CA ALA A 122 -6.05 11.05 0.89
C ALA A 122 -5.95 11.43 2.37
N LYS A 123 -5.34 10.57 3.20
CA LYS A 123 -5.05 10.86 4.62
C LYS A 123 -3.70 11.55 4.83
N GLY A 124 -2.94 11.82 3.75
CA GLY A 124 -1.64 12.47 3.82
C GLY A 124 -0.45 11.53 4.04
N ASP A 125 -0.57 10.20 3.85
CA ASP A 125 0.59 9.31 3.91
C ASP A 125 1.54 9.62 2.74
N ALA A 126 2.73 10.13 3.06
CA ALA A 126 3.71 10.56 2.08
C ALA A 126 4.15 9.42 1.13
N ARG A 127 4.26 8.18 1.63
CA ARG A 127 4.66 7.02 0.82
C ARG A 127 3.57 6.65 -0.16
N ALA A 128 2.31 6.69 0.28
CA ALA A 128 1.17 6.43 -0.58
C ALA A 128 1.05 7.49 -1.69
N ILE A 129 1.27 8.78 -1.36
CA ILE A 129 1.31 9.86 -2.36
C ILE A 129 2.39 9.62 -3.41
N GLN A 130 3.59 9.16 -3.01
CA GLN A 130 4.65 8.83 -3.96
C GLN A 130 4.30 7.61 -4.82
N ALA A 131 3.71 6.56 -4.23
CA ALA A 131 3.26 5.37 -4.95
C ALA A 131 2.20 5.70 -6.02
N VAL A 132 1.26 6.61 -5.73
CA VAL A 132 0.30 7.12 -6.73
C VAL A 132 1.03 7.79 -7.89
N LYS A 133 1.94 8.73 -7.60
CA LYS A 133 2.70 9.45 -8.65
C LYS A 133 3.50 8.49 -9.53
N GLN A 134 4.12 7.48 -8.92
CA GLN A 134 4.85 6.46 -9.66
C GLN A 134 3.92 5.65 -10.55
N TYR A 135 2.78 5.21 -10.03
CA TYR A 135 1.77 4.48 -10.79
C TYR A 135 1.28 5.25 -12.02
N GLU A 136 1.00 6.56 -11.86
CA GLU A 136 0.60 7.44 -12.96
C GLU A 136 1.69 7.59 -14.03
N LYS A 137 2.96 7.73 -13.61
CA LYS A 137 4.11 7.74 -14.54
C LYS A 137 4.21 6.44 -15.33
N LEU A 138 4.05 5.30 -14.66
CA LEU A 138 4.13 3.99 -15.32
C LEU A 138 2.97 3.76 -16.29
N GLN A 139 1.77 4.27 -15.99
CA GLN A 139 0.63 4.21 -16.91
C GLN A 139 0.81 5.07 -18.15
N THR A 140 1.39 6.27 -17.99
CA THR A 140 1.60 7.20 -19.10
C THR A 140 2.77 6.79 -20.01
N GLN A 141 3.79 6.12 -19.47
CA GLN A 141 4.94 5.64 -20.24
C GLN A 141 4.69 4.33 -21.02
N LYS A 142 3.71 3.53 -20.62
CA LYS A 142 3.35 2.27 -21.32
C LYS A 142 2.29 2.45 -22.41
N ARG A 143 1.91 3.69 -22.74
CA ARG A 143 1.03 4.03 -23.86
C ARG A 143 1.84 4.25 -25.13
#